data_AF-A0A150MZP5-F1
#
_entry.id   AF-A0A150MZP5-F1
#
_cell.length_a   1.000
_cell.length_b   1.000
_cell.length_c   1.000
_cell.angle_alpha   90.00
_cell.angle_beta   90.00
_cell.angle_gamma   90.00
#
_symmetry.space_group_name_H-M   'P 1'
#
loop_
_entity.id
_entity.type
_entity.pdbx_description
1 polymer ?
#
loop_
_entity_poly.entity_id
_entity_poly.type
_entity_poly.pdbx_seq_one_letter_code
_entity_poly.pdbx_strand_id
1 'polypeptide(L)' 'MNLKQRHIYMLMRKERKIRLKEISEAIGISQAAISQYENGKMDLKKENLEAYRRYIETHDNRK' A
#
# COMPACT_ATOMS: atom_id res chain seq x y z
N MET A 1 2.16 -12.42 -10.33
CA MET A 1 2.00 -11.68 -9.06
C MET A 1 0.93 -12.38 -8.22
N ASN A 2 1.18 -12.73 -6.95
CA ASN A 2 0.22 -13.48 -6.14
C ASN A 2 -0.87 -12.54 -5.61
N LEU A 3 -2.07 -12.59 -6.20
CA LEU A 3 -3.24 -11.76 -5.85
C LEU A 3 -3.53 -11.80 -4.34
N LYS A 4 -3.22 -12.92 -3.68
CA LYS A 4 -3.34 -13.08 -2.23
C LYS A 4 -2.49 -12.07 -1.46
N GLN A 5 -1.24 -11.84 -1.89
CA GLN A 5 -0.32 -10.95 -1.16
C GLN A 5 -0.77 -9.49 -1.20
N ARG A 6 -1.24 -9.03 -2.36
CA ARG A 6 -1.79 -7.68 -2.53
C ARG A 6 -2.97 -7.45 -1.59
N HIS A 7 -3.90 -8.41 -1.55
CA HIS A 7 -5.08 -8.31 -0.70
C HIS A 7 -4.71 -8.30 0.79
N ILE A 8 -3.73 -9.12 1.21
CA ILE A 8 -3.22 -9.14 2.59
C ILE A 8 -2.69 -7.77 3.00
N TYR A 9 -1.83 -7.14 2.21
CA TYR A 9 -1.29 -5.81 2.56
C TYR A 9 -2.37 -4.72 2.54
N MET A 10 -3.31 -4.77 1.60
CA MET A 10 -4.45 -3.85 1.59
C MET A 10 -5.27 -3.96 2.88
N LEU A 11 -5.57 -5.18 3.34
CA LEU A 11 -6.29 -5.39 4.59
C LEU A 11 -5.49 -4.90 5.79
N MET A 12 -4.22 -5.28 5.88
CA MET A 12 -3.32 -4.84 6.96
C MET A 12 -3.24 -3.31 7.04
N ARG A 13 -3.11 -2.62 5.91
CA ARG A 13 -3.15 -1.15 5.85
C ARG A 13 -4.43 -0.58 6.45
N LYS A 14 -5.59 -1.13 6.04
CA LYS A 14 -6.91 -0.69 6.49
C LYS A 14 -7.10 -0.92 7.99
N GLU A 15 -6.72 -2.10 8.48
CA GLU A 15 -6.76 -2.43 9.90
C GLU A 15 -5.92 -1.46 10.72
N ARG A 16 -4.69 -1.19 10.27
CA ARG A 16 -3.76 -0.24 10.89
C ARG A 16 -4.16 1.23 10.71
N LYS A 17 -5.31 1.53 10.11
CA LYS A 17 -5.82 2.90 9.83
C LYS A 17 -4.81 3.78 9.07
N ILE A 18 -3.95 3.17 8.25
CA ILE A 18 -2.99 3.87 7.40
C ILE A 18 -3.72 4.38 6.16
N ARG A 19 -3.66 5.69 5.88
CA ARG A 19 -4.30 6.31 4.72
C ARG A 19 -3.39 6.20 3.49
N LEU A 20 -4.01 6.13 2.32
CA LEU A 20 -3.27 6.14 1.04
C LEU A 20 -2.44 7.41 0.86
N LYS A 21 -2.90 8.55 1.39
CA LYS A 21 -2.15 9.82 1.39
C LYS A 21 -0.80 9.71 2.09
N GLU A 22 -0.75 9.06 3.25
CA GLU A 22 0.48 8.91 4.03
C GLU A 22 1.52 8.08 3.27
N ILE A 23 1.07 6.97 2.68
CA ILE A 23 1.92 6.10 1.85
C ILE A 23 2.40 6.85 0.60
N SER A 24 1.51 7.60 -0.03
CA SER A 24 1.78 8.41 -1.22
C SER A 24 2.87 9.45 -0.95
N GLU A 25 2.76 10.17 0.16
CA GLU A 25 3.73 11.18 0.61
C GLU A 25 5.08 10.55 0.98
N ALA A 26 5.07 9.38 1.62
CA ALA A 26 6.30 8.71 2.04
C ALA A 26 7.10 8.07 0.89
N ILE A 27 6.42 7.58 -0.15
CA ILE A 27 7.04 6.83 -1.26
C ILE A 27 7.22 7.71 -2.51
N GLY A 28 6.52 8.83 -2.61
CA GLY A 28 6.60 9.73 -3.75
C GLY A 28 5.82 9.24 -4.98
N ILE A 29 4.74 8.48 -4.78
CA ILE A 29 3.82 8.05 -5.85
C ILE A 29 2.41 8.53 -5.58
N SER A 30 1.56 8.61 -6.60
CA SER A 30 0.20 9.13 -6.42
C SER A 30 -0.70 8.16 -5.63
N GLN A 31 -1.60 8.71 -4.81
CA GLN A 31 -2.65 7.94 -4.13
C GLN A 31 -3.51 7.11 -5.10
N ALA A 32 -3.75 7.66 -6.30
CA ALA A 32 -4.49 6.99 -7.36
C ALA A 32 -3.77 5.72 -7.83
N ALA A 33 -2.44 5.74 -7.98
CA ALA A 33 -1.66 4.56 -8.35
C ALA A 33 -1.75 3.46 -7.29
N ILE A 34 -1.66 3.82 -6.00
CA ILE A 34 -1.80 2.86 -4.90
C ILE A 34 -3.22 2.27 -4.88
N SER A 35 -4.24 3.11 -5.06
CA SER A 35 -5.64 2.66 -5.13
C SER A 35 -5.88 1.71 -6.31
N GLN A 36 -5.41 2.06 -7.51
CA GLN A 36 -5.53 1.19 -8.68
C GLN A 36 -4.78 -0.13 -8.46
N TYR A 37 -3.61 -0.09 -7.81
CA TYR A 37 -2.89 -1.30 -7.42
C TYR A 37 -3.72 -2.17 -6.47
N GLU A 38 -4.21 -1.63 -5.34
CA GLU A 38 -5.02 -2.37 -4.36
C GLU A 38 -6.27 -3.00 -5.00
N ASN A 39 -6.88 -2.33 -5.98
CA ASN A 39 -8.06 -2.79 -6.70
C ASN A 39 -7.78 -3.70 -7.90
N GLY A 40 -6.53 -4.11 -8.13
CA GLY A 40 -6.20 -5.02 -9.24
C GLY A 40 -6.16 -4.38 -10.63
N LYS A 41 -6.30 -3.05 -10.73
CA LYS A 41 -6.37 -2.31 -12.00
C LYS A 41 -4.99 -2.05 -12.61
N MET A 42 -3.94 -2.01 -11.79
CA MET A 42 -2.56 -1.88 -12.25
C MET A 42 -1.59 -2.61 -11.32
N ASP A 43 -0.35 -2.75 -11.78
CA ASP A 43 0.78 -3.19 -10.95
C ASP A 43 1.69 -2.01 -10.62
N LEU A 44 2.26 -2.03 -9.41
CA LEU A 44 3.34 -1.12 -9.04
C LEU A 44 4.67 -1.69 -9.53
N LYS A 45 5.60 -0.78 -9.89
CA LYS A 45 7.00 -1.15 -10.08
C LYS A 45 7.55 -1.79 -8.80
N LYS A 46 8.54 -2.68 -8.96
CA LYS A 46 9.12 -3.46 -7.85
C LYS A 46 9.53 -2.57 -6.66
N GLU A 47 10.26 -1.49 -6.93
CA GLU A 47 10.72 -0.54 -5.90
C GLU A 47 9.56 0.08 -5.11
N ASN A 48 8.52 0.55 -5.82
CA ASN A 48 7.33 1.15 -5.21
C ASN A 48 6.50 0.13 -4.41
N LEU A 49 6.45 -1.12 -4.89
CA LEU A 49 5.78 -2.21 -4.19
C LEU A 49 6.48 -2.55 -2.88
N GLU A 50 7.82 -2.65 -2.90
CA GLU A 50 8.62 -2.93 -1.71
C GLU A 50 8.48 -1.79 -0.69
N ALA A 51 8.56 -0.54 -1.15
CA ALA A 51 8.32 0.63 -0.29
C ALA A 51 6.91 0.63 0.31
N TYR A 52 5.88 0.28 -0.48
CA TYR A 52 4.49 0.19 -0.03
C TYR A 52 4.32 -0.81 1.12
N ARG A 53 4.91 -2.00 0.95
CA ARG A 53 4.87 -3.06 1.97
C ARG A 53 5.61 -2.63 3.23
N ARG A 54 6.84 -2.14 3.08
CA ARG A 54 7.68 -1.68 4.18
C ARG A 54 6.97 -0.61 4.99
N TYR A 55 6.35 0.38 4.34
CA TYR A 55 5.61 1.42 5.02
C TYR A 55 4.48 0.84 5.89
N ILE A 56 3.69 -0.09 5.34
CA ILE A 56 2.60 -0.73 6.07
C ILE A 56 3.12 -1.54 7.25
N GLU A 57 4.25 -2.24 7.10
CA GLU A 57 4.85 -3.07 8.16
C GLU A 57 5.38 -2.23 9.33
N THR A 58 5.95 -1.05 9.06
CA THR A 58 6.59 -0.21 10.09
C THR A 58 5.70 0.84 10.74
N HIS A 59 4.46 1.02 10.27
CA HIS A 59 3.52 2.01 10.82
C HIS A 59 2.26 1.33 11.36
N ASP A 60 1.67 1.89 12.41
CA ASP A 60 0.35 1.50 12.93
C ASP A 60 -0.34 2.73 13.55
N ASN A 61 -1.47 3.13 12.98
CA ASN A 61 -2.25 4.28 13.43
C ASN A 61 -3.45 3.86 14.32
N ARG A 62 -3.53 2.58 14.72
CA ARG A 62 -4.47 2.15 15.76
C ARG A 62 -3.97 2.67 17.10
N LYS A 63 -4.75 3.56 17.72
CA LYS A 63 -4.63 3.92 19.14
C LYS A 63 -5.34 2.89 19.99
#